data_AF-A0A1S8A7Y2-F1
#
_entry.id   AF-A0A1S8A7Y2-F1
#
_cell.length_a   1.000
_cell.length_b   1.000
_cell.length_c   1.000
_cell.angle_alpha   90.00
_cell.angle_beta   90.00
_cell.angle_gamma   90.00
#
_symmetry.space_group_name_H-M   'P 1'
#
loop_
_entity.id
_entity.type
_entity.pdbx_description
1 polymer ?
#
loop_
_entity_poly.entity_id
_entity_poly.type
_entity_poly.pdbx_seq_one_letter_code
_entity_poly.pdbx_strand_id
1 'polypeptide(L)'
;MTPFGLSGTYIASLATVSLLIGQVGGPTAAIIAYQNPHIRVTVVDRDAGRIRRWNSRHLPIYEQGLYDIVQIARDGGGALVPANVVGISDSDDRQDTDASTPSEESETKNVLHRRPNLFFSTEVQGGIADADLVFIAVNTPTKPSGVGAGCATDMAAFEAVTHEVARHARAGAIIVEKSTVPCGTARLVKEMVSRGRGPALPGPFGGNPAN
;
A
#
# COMPACT_ATOMS: atom_id res chain seq x y z
N MET A 1 2.53 26.91 24.64
CA MET A 1 1.88 25.63 24.30
C MET A 1 1.18 25.81 22.97
N THR A 2 1.85 25.47 21.87
CA THR A 2 1.18 25.40 20.56
C THR A 2 0.49 24.04 20.45
N PRO A 3 -0.76 23.98 20.00
CA PRO A 3 -1.45 22.71 19.77
C PRO A 3 -0.76 22.00 18.61
N PHE A 4 -0.66 20.67 18.69
CA PHE A 4 -0.24 19.80 17.59
C PHE A 4 -1.13 20.07 16.37
N GLY A 5 -0.68 20.96 15.49
CA GLY A 5 -1.30 21.23 14.20
C GLY A 5 -0.96 20.09 13.25
N LEU A 6 -1.85 19.11 13.16
CA LEU A 6 -1.97 18.31 11.94
C LEU A 6 -2.52 19.24 10.85
N SER A 7 -1.67 20.11 10.32
CA SER A 7 -1.88 20.75 9.02
C SER A 7 -2.11 19.62 8.03
N GLY A 8 -3.33 19.53 7.49
CA GLY A 8 -3.83 18.39 6.73
C GLY A 8 -2.79 17.74 5.83
N THR A 9 -2.21 16.63 6.30
CA THR A 9 -1.35 15.79 5.48
C THR A 9 -2.25 15.00 4.56
N TYR A 10 -2.54 15.55 3.38
CA TYR A 10 -3.10 14.75 2.30
C TYR A 10 -2.08 13.67 1.94
N ILE A 11 -2.46 12.40 2.12
CA ILE A 11 -1.65 11.27 1.67
C ILE A 11 -1.72 11.28 0.15
N ALA A 12 -0.63 11.69 -0.51
CA ALA A 12 -0.54 11.73 -1.97
C ALA A 12 0.04 10.42 -2.52
N SER A 13 0.92 9.76 -1.75
CA SER A 13 1.56 8.50 -2.13
C SER A 13 1.59 7.50 -0.97
N LEU A 14 1.36 6.24 -1.32
CA LEU A 14 1.38 5.11 -0.40
C LEU A 14 2.30 4.04 -0.97
N ALA A 15 3.29 3.61 -0.19
CA ALA A 15 4.06 2.41 -0.51
C ALA A 15 3.66 1.28 0.43
N THR A 16 3.36 0.14 -0.16
CA THR A 16 3.22 -1.10 0.56
C THR A 16 4.50 -1.89 0.38
N VAL A 17 5.36 -1.85 1.39
CA VAL A 17 6.60 -2.62 1.43
C VAL A 17 6.26 -4.03 1.87
N SER A 18 6.09 -4.91 0.88
CA SER A 18 5.83 -6.33 1.09
C SER A 18 7.10 -7.09 0.79
N LEU A 19 8.08 -7.05 1.70
CA LEU A 19 9.17 -7.99 1.61
C LEU A 19 8.67 -9.29 2.22
N LEU A 20 8.46 -10.29 1.37
CA LEU A 20 8.09 -11.65 1.76
C LEU A 20 6.60 -11.82 2.11
N ILE A 21 5.86 -12.16 1.03
CA ILE A 21 4.74 -13.11 0.91
C ILE A 21 3.42 -12.45 0.53
N GLY A 22 3.05 -12.72 -0.72
CA GLY A 22 1.99 -12.05 -1.47
C GLY A 22 0.55 -12.41 -1.10
N GLN A 23 0.27 -12.92 0.09
CA GLN A 23 -1.13 -13.16 0.49
C GLN A 23 -1.78 -11.95 1.15
N VAL A 24 -1.02 -11.12 1.84
CA VAL A 24 -1.63 -10.07 2.68
C VAL A 24 -1.38 -8.68 2.08
N GLY A 25 -0.12 -8.36 1.76
CA GLY A 25 0.25 -7.04 1.25
C GLY A 25 -0.34 -6.73 -0.12
N GLY A 26 -0.35 -7.71 -1.02
CA GLY A 26 -0.86 -7.56 -2.39
C GLY A 26 -2.36 -7.22 -2.45
N PRO A 27 -3.26 -8.05 -1.89
CA PRO A 27 -4.70 -7.74 -1.82
C PRO A 27 -5.01 -6.44 -1.09
N THR A 28 -4.32 -6.18 0.03
CA THR A 28 -4.50 -4.92 0.78
C THR A 28 -4.15 -3.72 -0.09
N ALA A 29 -3.01 -3.75 -0.78
CA ALA A 29 -2.60 -2.68 -1.68
C ALA A 29 -3.57 -2.53 -2.87
N ALA A 30 -4.06 -3.64 -3.43
CA ALA A 30 -5.01 -3.63 -4.53
C ALA A 30 -6.33 -2.95 -4.14
N ILE A 31 -6.87 -3.28 -2.96
CA ILE A 31 -8.09 -2.64 -2.43
C ILE A 31 -7.86 -1.16 -2.12
N ILE A 32 -6.74 -0.81 -1.48
CA ILE A 32 -6.40 0.59 -1.19
C ILE A 32 -6.31 1.38 -2.49
N ALA A 33 -5.60 0.86 -3.49
CA ALA A 33 -5.49 1.50 -4.79
C ALA A 33 -6.88 1.64 -5.41
N TYR A 34 -7.66 0.56 -5.45
CA TYR A 34 -8.99 0.53 -6.03
C TYR A 34 -9.94 1.56 -5.41
N GLN A 35 -10.01 1.63 -4.07
CA GLN A 35 -10.90 2.55 -3.35
C GLN A 35 -10.39 4.00 -3.38
N ASN A 36 -9.12 4.24 -3.72
CA ASN A 36 -8.52 5.58 -3.71
C ASN A 36 -7.78 5.86 -5.02
N PRO A 37 -8.49 6.16 -6.13
CA PRO A 37 -7.88 6.35 -7.45
C PRO A 37 -6.84 7.49 -7.51
N HIS A 38 -6.92 8.46 -6.58
CA HIS A 38 -6.02 9.59 -6.46
C HIS A 38 -4.72 9.25 -5.70
N ILE A 39 -4.67 8.13 -4.97
CA ILE A 39 -3.48 7.70 -4.23
C ILE A 39 -2.66 6.77 -5.12
N ARG A 40 -1.38 7.10 -5.29
CA ARG A 40 -0.42 6.17 -5.92
C ARG A 40 -0.04 5.09 -4.92
N VAL A 41 -0.30 3.82 -5.26
CA VAL A 41 0.05 2.66 -4.43
C VAL A 41 1.15 1.86 -5.11
N THR A 42 2.31 1.73 -4.46
CA THR A 42 3.42 0.91 -4.97
C THR A 42 3.69 -0.27 -4.03
N VAL A 43 3.57 -1.49 -4.55
CA VAL A 43 3.99 -2.71 -3.87
C VAL A 43 5.43 -3.03 -4.25
N VAL A 44 6.31 -3.13 -3.26
CA VAL A 44 7.71 -3.50 -3.48
C VAL A 44 8.08 -4.83 -2.84
N ASP A 45 8.84 -5.65 -3.56
CA ASP A 45 9.38 -6.93 -3.10
C ASP A 45 10.71 -7.24 -3.80
N ARG A 46 11.69 -7.80 -3.09
CA ARG A 46 12.99 -8.22 -3.66
C ARG A 46 12.85 -9.43 -4.58
N ASP A 47 11.80 -10.24 -4.42
CA ASP A 47 11.52 -11.39 -5.28
C ASP A 47 10.98 -10.91 -6.65
N ALA A 48 11.89 -10.78 -7.61
CA ALA A 48 11.56 -10.41 -8.98
C ALA A 48 10.58 -11.39 -9.66
N GLY A 49 10.59 -12.67 -9.28
CA GLY A 49 9.64 -13.66 -9.78
C GLY A 49 8.21 -13.38 -9.31
N ARG A 50 8.06 -12.98 -8.05
CA ARG A 50 6.77 -12.56 -7.47
C ARG A 50 6.27 -11.26 -8.08
N ILE A 51 7.14 -10.26 -8.24
CA ILE A 51 6.78 -8.99 -8.90
C ILE A 51 6.35 -9.23 -10.35
N ARG A 52 7.06 -10.09 -11.09
CA ARG A 52 6.65 -10.48 -12.45
C ARG A 52 5.25 -11.12 -12.49
N ARG A 53 4.92 -11.99 -11.53
CA ARG A 53 3.56 -12.59 -11.46
C ARG A 53 2.48 -11.54 -11.18
N TRP A 54 2.73 -10.60 -10.28
CA TRP A 54 1.82 -9.47 -10.02
C TRP A 54 1.62 -8.54 -11.22
N ASN A 55 2.67 -8.36 -12.04
CA ASN A 55 2.60 -7.61 -13.30
C ASN A 55 2.05 -8.43 -14.48
N SER A 56 1.67 -9.70 -14.25
CA SER A 56 1.12 -10.58 -15.29
C SER A 56 -0.40 -10.73 -15.17
N ARG A 57 -1.01 -11.48 -16.10
CA ARG A 57 -2.41 -11.93 -15.99
C ARG A 57 -2.60 -13.10 -15.02
N HIS A 58 -1.52 -13.74 -14.57
CA HIS A 58 -1.56 -14.87 -13.65
C HIS A 58 -1.03 -14.44 -12.29
N LEU A 59 -1.94 -13.94 -11.45
CA LEU A 59 -1.59 -13.47 -10.11
C LEU A 59 -0.99 -14.60 -9.27
N PRO A 60 -0.05 -14.28 -8.35
CA PRO A 60 0.61 -15.28 -7.52
C PRO A 60 -0.30 -15.90 -6.45
N ILE A 61 -1.54 -15.40 -6.33
CA ILE A 61 -2.57 -15.85 -5.38
C ILE A 61 -3.93 -15.83 -6.07
N TYR A 62 -4.84 -16.66 -5.58
CA TYR A 62 -6.23 -16.70 -6.03
C TYR A 62 -7.14 -16.30 -4.88
N GLU A 63 -7.90 -15.22 -5.07
CA GLU A 63 -8.97 -14.75 -4.19
C GLU A 63 -10.14 -14.28 -5.08
N GLN A 64 -11.37 -14.51 -4.64
CA GLN A 64 -12.55 -14.16 -5.42
C GLN A 64 -12.62 -12.64 -5.65
N GLY A 65 -12.67 -12.22 -6.92
CA GLY A 65 -12.75 -10.80 -7.32
C GLY A 65 -11.43 -10.03 -7.30
N LEU A 66 -10.34 -10.60 -6.75
CA LEU A 66 -9.04 -9.90 -6.66
C LEU A 66 -8.46 -9.57 -8.04
N TYR A 67 -8.64 -10.47 -9.01
CA TYR A 67 -8.12 -10.28 -10.37
C TYR A 67 -8.67 -8.99 -11.01
N ASP A 68 -9.98 -8.78 -10.92
CA ASP A 68 -10.65 -7.62 -11.51
C ASP A 68 -10.19 -6.32 -10.85
N ILE A 69 -10.07 -6.33 -9.52
CA ILE A 69 -9.60 -5.20 -8.71
C ILE A 69 -8.16 -4.82 -9.10
N VAL A 70 -7.26 -5.81 -9.19
CA VAL A 70 -5.88 -5.59 -9.58
C VAL A 70 -5.81 -5.06 -11.00
N GLN A 71 -6.57 -5.63 -11.94
CA GLN A 71 -6.57 -5.20 -13.34
C GLN A 71 -7.03 -3.74 -13.46
N ILE A 72 -8.14 -3.36 -12.82
CA ILE A 72 -8.67 -2.00 -12.87
C ILE A 72 -7.69 -1.00 -12.25
N ALA A 73 -7.08 -1.34 -11.10
CA ALA A 73 -6.16 -0.43 -10.42
C ALA A 73 -4.77 -0.35 -11.08
N ARG A 74 -4.27 -1.44 -11.66
CA ARG A 74 -2.93 -1.52 -12.29
C ARG A 74 -2.92 -1.02 -13.73
N ASP A 75 -3.94 -1.38 -14.50
CA ASP A 75 -3.99 -1.11 -15.94
C ASP A 75 -4.89 0.09 -16.27
N GLY A 76 -5.72 0.52 -15.31
CA GLY A 76 -6.71 1.58 -15.50
C GLY A 76 -8.02 1.05 -16.07
N GLY A 77 -8.98 1.96 -16.19
CA GLY A 77 -10.32 1.68 -16.65
C GLY A 77 -10.47 1.89 -18.16
N GLY A 78 -10.71 0.78 -18.85
CA GLY A 78 -11.11 0.63 -20.25
C GLY A 78 -11.62 -0.79 -20.56
N ALA A 79 -11.78 -1.63 -19.53
CA ALA A 79 -12.26 -3.00 -19.61
C ALA A 79 -13.69 -3.08 -19.04
N LEU A 80 -14.52 -3.91 -19.65
CA LEU A 80 -15.88 -4.18 -19.20
C LEU A 80 -15.82 -4.76 -17.78
N VAL A 81 -16.35 -4.02 -16.80
CA VAL A 81 -16.43 -4.49 -15.41
C VAL A 81 -17.79 -5.15 -15.19
N PRO A 82 -17.85 -6.38 -14.65
CA PRO A 82 -19.11 -7.02 -14.29
C PRO A 82 -19.93 -6.20 -13.27
N ALA A 83 -21.25 -6.14 -13.45
CA ALA A 83 -22.16 -5.30 -12.67
C ALA A 83 -22.11 -5.56 -11.15
N ASN A 84 -21.66 -6.74 -10.71
CA ASN A 84 -21.52 -7.12 -9.31
C ASN A 84 -20.31 -6.49 -8.59
N VAL A 85 -19.43 -5.78 -9.30
CA VAL A 85 -18.27 -5.05 -8.72
C VAL A 85 -18.56 -3.55 -8.56
N VAL A 86 -19.57 -3.02 -9.26
CA VAL A 86 -19.98 -1.60 -9.23
C VAL A 86 -20.91 -1.36 -8.04
N GLY A 87 -20.36 -1.43 -6.82
CA GLY A 87 -21.11 -1.29 -5.58
C GLY A 87 -20.93 0.06 -4.86
N ILE A 88 -20.32 1.07 -5.47
CA ILE A 88 -20.12 2.38 -4.84
C ILE A 88 -20.38 3.46 -5.90
N SER A 89 -21.52 4.13 -5.76
CA SER A 89 -21.96 5.23 -6.61
C SER A 89 -21.15 6.49 -6.29
N ASP A 90 -20.37 6.97 -7.25
CA ASP A 90 -19.96 8.38 -7.28
C ASP A 90 -21.20 9.19 -7.69
N SER A 91 -21.83 9.80 -6.69
CA SER A 91 -22.92 10.75 -6.89
C SER A 91 -22.33 12.14 -7.07
N ASP A 92 -22.08 12.53 -8.31
CA ASP A 92 -22.10 13.93 -8.72
C ASP A 92 -22.26 13.98 -10.24
N ASP A 93 -23.50 14.22 -10.70
CA ASP A 93 -23.75 15.29 -11.67
C ASP A 93 -25.25 15.55 -11.83
N ARG A 94 -25.61 16.82 -11.69
CA ARG A 94 -26.93 17.38 -11.97
C ARG A 94 -27.07 17.58 -13.47
N GLN A 95 -28.15 17.10 -14.08
CA GLN A 95 -28.96 17.86 -15.03
C GLN A 95 -30.26 17.15 -15.43
N ASP A 96 -31.36 17.90 -15.36
CA ASP A 96 -32.68 17.61 -15.93
C ASP A 96 -32.63 17.49 -17.46
N THR A 97 -33.46 16.61 -18.05
CA THR A 97 -34.54 16.96 -19.03
C THR A 97 -35.15 15.73 -19.75
N ASP A 98 -36.36 15.95 -20.27
CA ASP A 98 -37.48 15.03 -20.56
C ASP A 98 -37.35 13.92 -21.64
N ALA A 99 -38.00 12.80 -21.31
CA ALA A 99 -38.93 11.94 -22.07
C ALA A 99 -38.79 11.70 -23.60
N SER A 100 -38.53 10.44 -24.00
CA SER A 100 -39.52 9.50 -24.61
C SER A 100 -38.91 8.39 -25.50
N THR A 101 -39.48 7.18 -25.38
CA THR A 101 -39.49 6.00 -26.30
C THR A 101 -38.54 4.83 -25.96
N PRO A 102 -39.06 3.58 -25.76
CA PRO A 102 -38.25 2.43 -25.38
C PRO A 102 -37.86 1.57 -26.60
N SER A 103 -36.56 1.35 -26.81
CA SER A 103 -36.07 0.34 -27.74
C SER A 103 -34.69 -0.18 -27.32
N GLU A 104 -34.65 -1.51 -27.13
CA GLU A 104 -33.48 -2.38 -26.98
C GLU A 104 -32.66 -2.17 -25.69
N GLU A 105 -32.66 -3.20 -24.83
CA GLU A 105 -31.76 -3.33 -23.67
C GLU A 105 -30.30 -3.46 -24.15
N SER A 106 -29.74 -2.36 -24.64
CA SER A 106 -28.30 -2.18 -24.67
C SER A 106 -27.88 -1.97 -23.23
N GLU A 107 -27.35 -3.01 -22.58
CA GLU A 107 -26.66 -2.86 -21.30
C GLU A 107 -25.70 -1.68 -21.41
N THR A 108 -26.04 -0.56 -20.79
CA THR A 108 -25.23 0.66 -20.77
C THR A 108 -23.94 0.33 -20.03
N LYS A 109 -22.96 -0.19 -20.77
CA LYS A 109 -21.62 -0.52 -20.29
C LYS A 109 -20.96 0.79 -19.89
N ASN A 110 -21.09 1.17 -18.63
CA ASN A 110 -20.40 2.33 -18.08
C ASN A 110 -18.89 2.08 -18.16
N VAL A 111 -18.24 2.76 -19.09
CA VAL A 111 -16.78 2.72 -19.24
C VAL A 111 -16.19 3.66 -18.19
N LEU A 112 -15.82 3.10 -17.04
CA LEU A 112 -15.03 3.80 -16.04
C LEU A 112 -13.69 4.21 -16.68
N HIS A 113 -13.48 5.50 -16.93
CA HIS A 113 -12.19 6.04 -17.36
C HIS A 113 -11.32 6.30 -16.14
N ARG A 114 -10.60 5.27 -15.71
CA ARG A 114 -9.76 5.33 -14.52
C ARG A 114 -8.28 5.30 -14.91
N ARG A 115 -7.46 6.16 -14.33
CA ARG A 115 -5.99 6.08 -14.49
C ARG A 115 -5.42 4.97 -13.60
N PRO A 116 -4.38 4.26 -14.07
CA PRO A 116 -3.69 3.28 -13.25
C PRO A 116 -3.01 3.95 -12.06
N ASN A 117 -3.17 3.36 -10.88
CA ASN A 117 -2.60 3.85 -9.63
C ASN A 117 -1.97 2.76 -8.75
N LEU A 118 -2.00 1.49 -9.19
CA LEU A 118 -1.33 0.36 -8.53
C LEU A 118 -0.08 -0.07 -9.31
N PHE A 119 1.06 -0.11 -8.64
CA PHE A 119 2.35 -0.44 -9.24
C PHE A 119 3.05 -1.57 -8.47
N PHE A 120 3.75 -2.45 -9.17
CA PHE A 120 4.58 -3.50 -8.56
C PHE A 120 6.02 -3.36 -9.04
N SER A 121 6.97 -3.26 -8.10
CA SER A 121 8.37 -2.99 -8.40
C SER A 121 9.33 -3.80 -7.53
N THR A 122 10.53 -4.05 -8.05
CA THR A 122 11.66 -4.56 -7.25
C THR A 122 12.49 -3.44 -6.62
N GLU A 123 12.21 -2.18 -6.95
CA GLU A 123 12.92 -1.01 -6.43
C GLU A 123 12.39 -0.63 -5.04
N VAL A 124 12.88 -1.36 -4.03
CA VAL A 124 12.43 -1.24 -2.64
C VAL A 124 12.82 0.11 -2.04
N GLN A 125 14.06 0.57 -2.28
CA GLN A 125 14.57 1.78 -1.64
C GLN A 125 13.86 3.01 -2.19
N GLY A 126 13.74 3.12 -3.51
CA GLY A 126 12.98 4.19 -4.15
C GLY A 126 11.51 4.18 -3.73
N GLY A 127 10.87 3.00 -3.71
CA GLY A 127 9.48 2.87 -3.25
C GLY A 127 9.26 3.34 -1.81
N ILE A 128 10.21 3.08 -0.90
CA ILE A 128 10.16 3.57 0.49
C ILE A 128 10.38 5.08 0.56
N ALA A 129 11.36 5.61 -0.19
CA ALA A 129 11.74 7.02 -0.14
C ALA A 129 10.62 7.95 -0.60
N ASP A 130 9.83 7.53 -1.59
CA ASP A 130 8.75 8.31 -2.21
C ASP A 130 7.42 8.29 -1.43
N ALA A 131 7.33 7.51 -0.35
CA ALA A 131 6.07 7.19 0.32
C ALA A 131 5.74 8.09 1.51
N ASP A 132 4.49 8.54 1.59
CA ASP A 132 3.95 9.21 2.79
C ASP A 132 3.54 8.21 3.86
N LEU A 133 3.05 7.05 3.42
CA LEU A 133 2.64 5.92 4.24
C LEU A 133 3.36 4.66 3.79
N VAL A 134 4.01 3.97 4.73
CA VAL A 134 4.75 2.73 4.48
C VAL A 134 4.10 1.58 5.24
N PHE A 135 3.48 0.65 4.52
CA PHE A 135 3.03 -0.61 5.11
C PHE A 135 4.17 -1.62 5.18
N ILE A 136 4.39 -2.21 6.35
CA ILE A 136 5.24 -3.40 6.54
C ILE A 136 4.31 -4.60 6.58
N ALA A 137 4.33 -5.40 5.50
CA ALA A 137 3.51 -6.60 5.36
C ALA A 137 4.41 -7.80 5.05
N VAL A 138 5.05 -8.33 6.08
CA VAL A 138 5.93 -9.50 6.00
C VAL A 138 5.29 -10.71 6.66
N ASN A 139 5.56 -11.91 6.15
CA ASN A 139 5.27 -13.11 6.93
C ASN A 139 6.34 -13.31 8.00
N THR A 140 5.89 -13.81 9.14
CA THR A 140 6.76 -14.18 10.25
C THR A 140 6.40 -15.61 10.65
N PRO A 141 6.97 -16.63 9.96
CA PRO A 141 6.67 -18.02 10.25
C PRO A 141 7.08 -18.36 11.69
N THR A 142 6.56 -19.44 12.23
CA THR A 142 6.99 -19.94 13.53
C THR A 142 8.45 -20.38 13.47
N LYS A 143 9.22 -20.08 14.51
CA LYS A 143 10.64 -20.45 14.63
C LYS A 143 10.80 -21.96 14.48
N PRO A 144 11.70 -22.44 13.60
CA PRO A 144 11.94 -23.86 13.41
C PRO A 144 12.80 -24.47 14.53
N SER A 145 13.57 -23.65 15.26
CA SER A 145 14.48 -24.10 16.32
C SER A 145 14.76 -22.99 17.35
N GLY A 146 15.39 -23.35 18.48
CA GLY A 146 15.72 -22.44 19.58
C GLY A 146 14.61 -22.24 20.61
N VAL A 147 14.76 -21.25 21.49
CA VAL A 147 13.76 -20.94 22.52
C VAL A 147 12.44 -20.52 21.86
N GLY A 148 11.37 -21.26 22.18
CA GLY A 148 10.06 -21.08 21.57
C GLY A 148 9.92 -21.70 20.17
N ALA A 149 10.79 -22.62 19.76
CA ALA A 149 10.60 -23.38 18.51
C ALA A 149 9.20 -24.01 18.45
N GLY A 150 8.53 -23.91 17.30
CA GLY A 150 7.18 -24.41 17.12
C GLY A 150 6.06 -23.57 17.76
N CYS A 151 6.39 -22.50 18.50
CA CYS A 151 5.38 -21.61 19.13
C CYS A 151 5.65 -20.12 18.92
N ALA A 152 6.90 -19.68 18.90
CA ALA A 152 7.31 -18.30 18.78
C ALA A 152 7.54 -17.90 17.33
N THR A 153 7.33 -16.65 17.02
CA THR A 153 7.46 -16.08 15.68
C THR A 153 8.91 -15.77 15.32
N ASP A 154 9.34 -16.11 14.10
CA ASP A 154 10.62 -15.69 13.54
C ASP A 154 10.52 -14.23 13.05
N MET A 155 11.28 -13.35 13.71
CA MET A 155 11.27 -11.91 13.49
C MET A 155 12.37 -11.44 12.54
N ALA A 156 13.25 -12.33 12.05
CA ALA A 156 14.42 -11.93 11.26
C ALA A 156 14.04 -11.17 9.98
N ALA A 157 13.01 -11.64 9.27
CA ALA A 157 12.47 -10.96 8.10
C ALA A 157 11.93 -9.59 8.47
N PHE A 158 11.09 -9.51 9.50
CA PHE A 158 10.50 -8.27 9.99
C PHE A 158 11.53 -7.23 10.39
N GLU A 159 12.54 -7.63 11.14
CA GLU A 159 13.63 -6.75 11.57
C GLU A 159 14.41 -6.21 10.37
N ALA A 160 14.73 -7.07 9.40
CA ALA A 160 15.43 -6.66 8.18
C ALA A 160 14.64 -5.60 7.38
N VAL A 161 13.32 -5.79 7.23
CA VAL A 161 12.45 -4.79 6.57
C VAL A 161 12.37 -3.51 7.37
N THR A 162 12.11 -3.61 8.66
CA THR A 162 11.93 -2.45 9.53
C THR A 162 13.18 -1.57 9.50
N HIS A 163 14.35 -2.19 9.44
CA HIS A 163 15.61 -1.50 9.31
C HIS A 163 15.80 -0.83 7.94
N GLU A 164 15.36 -1.45 6.84
CA GLU A 164 15.37 -0.83 5.51
C GLU A 164 14.40 0.36 5.43
N VAL A 165 13.19 0.20 5.98
CA VAL A 165 12.21 1.28 6.13
C VAL A 165 12.80 2.42 6.97
N ALA A 166 13.44 2.12 8.10
CA ALA A 166 14.04 3.13 8.95
C ALA A 166 15.10 3.98 8.24
N ARG A 167 15.88 3.37 7.33
CA ARG A 167 16.95 4.04 6.57
C ARG A 167 16.45 4.89 5.41
N HIS A 168 15.44 4.42 4.70
CA HIS A 168 15.02 5.03 3.44
C HIS A 168 13.73 5.85 3.56
N ALA A 169 12.93 5.65 4.61
CA ALA A 169 11.66 6.36 4.74
C ALA A 169 11.89 7.85 4.99
N ARG A 170 11.19 8.69 4.23
CA ARG A 170 11.27 10.14 4.36
C ARG A 170 10.89 10.62 5.77
N ALA A 171 11.38 11.81 6.11
CA ALA A 171 10.95 12.48 7.33
C ALA A 171 9.42 12.71 7.29
N GLY A 172 8.74 12.40 8.39
CA GLY A 172 7.28 12.48 8.49
C GLY A 172 6.50 11.30 7.89
N ALA A 173 7.16 10.30 7.30
CA ALA A 173 6.47 9.09 6.84
C ALA A 173 5.79 8.35 7.99
N ILE A 174 4.55 7.92 7.78
CA ILE A 174 3.80 7.08 8.72
C ILE A 174 4.13 5.61 8.40
N ILE A 175 4.54 4.85 9.42
CA ILE A 175 4.86 3.43 9.27
C ILE A 175 3.73 2.62 9.88
N VAL A 176 3.08 1.79 9.06
CA VAL A 176 1.99 0.92 9.48
C VAL A 176 2.46 -0.52 9.41
N GLU A 177 2.47 -1.19 10.55
CA GLU A 177 2.67 -2.62 10.61
C GLU A 177 1.33 -3.32 10.36
N LYS A 178 1.29 -4.26 9.42
CA LYS A 178 0.08 -5.03 9.11
C LYS A 178 0.35 -6.51 9.35
N SER A 179 -0.28 -7.04 10.40
CA SER A 179 0.19 -8.25 11.08
C SER A 179 -0.50 -9.55 10.70
N THR A 180 0.30 -10.62 10.64
CA THR A 180 0.03 -11.91 11.30
C THR A 180 1.00 -12.14 12.50
N VAL A 181 1.73 -11.10 12.91
CA VAL A 181 2.75 -11.11 13.99
C VAL A 181 2.16 -11.01 15.41
N PRO A 182 2.87 -11.48 16.46
CA PRO A 182 2.43 -11.45 17.85
C PRO A 182 2.38 -10.03 18.45
N CYS A 183 1.58 -9.85 19.49
CA CYS A 183 1.45 -8.60 20.22
C CYS A 183 2.81 -8.03 20.67
N GLY A 184 3.10 -6.76 20.33
CA GLY A 184 4.31 -6.05 20.78
C GLY A 184 5.24 -5.54 19.66
N THR A 185 5.00 -5.93 18.41
CA THR A 185 5.76 -5.48 17.22
C THR A 185 5.75 -3.97 17.02
N ALA A 186 4.63 -3.29 17.27
CA ALA A 186 4.54 -1.83 17.17
C ALA A 186 5.59 -1.09 18.02
N ARG A 187 5.92 -1.63 19.20
CA ARG A 187 6.98 -1.08 20.06
C ARG A 187 8.37 -1.30 19.46
N LEU A 188 8.64 -2.49 18.91
CA LEU A 188 9.89 -2.80 18.21
C LEU A 188 10.09 -1.89 16.98
N VAL A 189 9.04 -1.66 16.19
CA VAL A 189 9.09 -0.71 15.05
C VAL A 189 9.52 0.66 15.54
N LYS A 190 8.87 1.19 16.59
CA LYS A 190 9.22 2.50 17.15
C LYS A 190 10.68 2.57 17.59
N GLU A 191 11.18 1.55 18.28
CA GLU A 191 12.57 1.49 18.75
C GLU A 191 13.56 1.40 17.58
N MET A 192 13.31 0.53 16.60
CA MET A 192 14.19 0.33 15.44
C MET A 192 14.24 1.57 14.53
N VAL A 193 13.08 2.18 14.26
CA VAL A 193 13.01 3.41 13.46
C VAL A 193 13.73 4.56 14.15
N SER A 194 13.61 4.67 15.47
CA SER A 194 14.32 5.70 16.24
C SER A 194 15.84 5.51 16.24
N ARG A 195 16.33 4.26 16.21
CA ARG A 195 17.76 3.92 16.17
C ARG A 195 18.37 4.00 14.78
N GLY A 196 17.61 3.65 13.74
CA GLY A 196 18.09 3.58 12.35
C GLY A 196 18.17 4.94 11.67
N ARG A 197 17.44 5.93 12.16
CA ARG A 197 17.59 7.33 11.75
C ARG A 197 18.85 7.88 12.43
N GLY A 198 19.88 8.20 11.65
CA GLY A 198 21.04 8.96 12.15
C GLY A 198 20.59 10.29 12.77
N PRO A 199 21.47 10.99 13.52
CA PRO A 199 21.16 12.33 13.99
C PRO A 199 20.71 13.18 12.80
N ALA A 200 19.62 13.92 12.97
CA ALA A 200 19.13 14.82 11.94
C ALA A 200 20.31 15.71 11.51
N LEU A 201 20.78 15.53 10.29
CA LEU A 201 21.78 16.44 9.73
C LEU A 201 21.14 17.83 9.75
N PRO A 202 21.81 18.85 10.31
CA PRO A 202 21.29 20.20 10.25
C PRO A 202 21.13 20.56 8.77
N GLY A 203 19.88 20.77 8.35
CA GLY A 203 19.58 21.23 7.00
C GLY A 203 20.30 22.56 6.73
N PRO A 204 20.55 22.93 5.46
CA PRO A 204 21.36 24.10 5.11
C PRO A 204 20.73 25.46 5.49
N PHE A 205 19.62 25.50 6.22
CA PHE A 205 18.99 26.74 6.67
C PHE A 205 18.39 26.62 8.08
N GLY A 206 19.07 27.25 9.06
CA GLY A 206 18.54 27.81 10.31
C GLY A 206 18.13 26.81 11.41
N GLY A 207 18.55 26.92 12.67
CA GLY A 207 19.21 28.01 13.37
C GLY A 207 19.80 27.54 14.70
N ASN A 208 20.70 28.39 15.20
CA ASN A 208 21.56 28.31 16.38
C ASN A 208 20.95 27.63 17.64
N PRO A 209 21.66 26.75 18.36
CA PRO A 209 21.28 26.39 19.72
C PRO A 209 21.68 27.51 20.68
N ALA A 210 20.70 28.17 21.31
CA ALA A 210 20.93 28.99 22.49
C ALA A 210 19.69 29.03 23.40
N ASN A 211 19.95 28.66 24.65
CA ASN A 211 19.13 28.70 25.87
C ASN A 211 18.12 27.58 26.13
#